data_AF-A0A101IG31-F1
#
_entry.id   AF-A0A101IG31-F1
#
_cell.length_a   1.000
_cell.length_b   1.000
_cell.length_c   1.000
_cell.angle_alpha   90.00
_cell.angle_beta   90.00
_cell.angle_gamma   90.00
#
_symmetry.space_group_name_H-M   'P 1'
#
loop_
_entity.id
_entity.type
_entity.pdbx_description
1 polymer ?
#
loop_
_entity_poly.entity_id
_entity_poly.type
_entity_poly.pdbx_seq_one_letter_code
_entity_poly.pdbx_strand_id
1 'polypeptide(L)'
;MKKAIVAIACIYLVLLLLTGCPMLQRQAERSSFIADTNLEDAIRKELGIRWGRIEPEDLARLTELYASWINISDISGLEYAVNLEILFMRGNRITDISALEGLTKLEILFLHNNRIVDISPLENLTSLRKVDLWGNEIVDISPLARNEGLGEGSYVDLRRNAYSSFGTASLHDETLDDLESRGVVVFTGDGIDPIHWEDLP
;
A
#
# COMPACT_ATOMS: atom_id res chain seq x y z
N MET A 1 -62.40 1.41 -15.37
CA MET A 1 -61.57 0.20 -15.23
C MET A 1 -60.38 0.16 -16.21
N LYS A 2 -60.55 0.33 -17.53
CA LYS A 2 -59.44 0.27 -18.52
C LYS A 2 -58.32 1.31 -18.32
N LYS A 3 -58.63 2.55 -17.91
CA LYS A 3 -57.61 3.60 -17.65
C LYS A 3 -56.73 3.33 -16.42
N ALA A 4 -57.27 2.63 -15.41
CA ALA A 4 -56.51 2.27 -14.20
C ALA A 4 -55.52 1.13 -14.46
N ILE A 5 -55.90 0.17 -15.31
CA ILE A 5 -55.02 -0.96 -15.70
C ILE A 5 -53.82 -0.48 -16.52
N VAL A 6 -54.01 0.51 -17.41
CA VAL A 6 -52.91 1.12 -18.18
C VAL A 6 -51.96 1.90 -17.28
N ALA A 7 -52.47 2.64 -16.29
CA ALA A 7 -51.62 3.36 -15.34
C ALA A 7 -50.77 2.42 -14.47
N ILE A 8 -51.36 1.31 -14.00
CA ILE A 8 -50.64 0.30 -13.20
C ILE A 8 -49.59 -0.44 -14.03
N ALA A 9 -49.88 -0.75 -15.30
CA ALA A 9 -48.92 -1.35 -16.23
C ALA A 9 -47.74 -0.42 -16.56
N CYS A 10 -47.99 0.89 -16.72
CA CYS A 10 -46.92 1.87 -16.93
C CYS A 10 -46.02 2.05 -15.69
N ILE A 11 -46.59 2.00 -14.48
CA ILE A 11 -45.81 2.05 -13.23
C ILE A 11 -44.95 0.79 -13.08
N TYR A 12 -45.49 -0.39 -13.39
CA TYR A 12 -44.73 -1.65 -13.39
C TYR A 12 -43.62 -1.67 -14.45
N LEU A 13 -43.85 -1.10 -15.64
CA LEU A 13 -42.85 -1.01 -16.70
C LEU A 13 -41.73 -0.01 -16.35
N VAL A 14 -42.08 1.13 -15.72
CA VAL A 14 -41.10 2.09 -15.19
C VAL A 14 -40.31 1.49 -14.03
N LEU A 15 -40.93 0.71 -13.14
CA LEU A 15 -40.24 -0.04 -12.08
C LEU A 15 -39.32 -1.13 -12.64
N LEU A 16 -39.73 -1.87 -13.68
CA LEU A 16 -38.89 -2.84 -14.39
C LEU A 16 -37.69 -2.17 -15.09
N LEU A 17 -37.87 -0.98 -15.65
CA LEU A 17 -36.82 -0.16 -16.26
C LEU A 17 -35.88 0.46 -15.21
N LEU A 18 -36.38 0.78 -14.02
CA LEU A 18 -35.56 1.24 -12.88
C LEU A 18 -34.75 0.09 -12.26
N THR A 19 -35.30 -1.13 -12.19
CA THR A 19 -34.54 -2.33 -11.77
C THR A 19 -33.55 -2.83 -12.82
N GLY A 20 -33.73 -2.46 -14.08
CA GLY A 20 -32.81 -2.77 -15.19
C GLY A 20 -31.80 -1.66 -15.51
N CYS A 21 -31.71 -0.61 -14.68
CA CYS A 21 -30.75 0.45 -14.86
C CYS A 21 -29.42 0.02 -14.20
N PRO A 22 -28.34 -0.28 -14.97
CA PRO A 22 -27.06 -0.70 -14.39
C PRO A 22 -26.47 0.35 -13.44
N MET A 23 -26.92 1.61 -13.54
CA MET A 23 -26.56 2.69 -12.61
C MET A 23 -27.09 2.49 -11.18
N LEU A 24 -28.17 1.72 -10.96
CA LEU A 24 -28.74 1.43 -9.63
C LEU A 24 -28.24 0.09 -9.04
N GLN A 25 -27.74 -0.84 -9.85
CA GLN A 25 -26.93 -1.99 -9.38
C GLN A 25 -25.50 -1.60 -8.98
N ARG A 26 -25.07 -0.39 -9.35
CA ARG A 26 -23.70 0.14 -9.24
C ARG A 26 -23.13 0.17 -7.81
N GLN A 27 -23.98 0.08 -6.79
CA GLN A 27 -23.58 0.07 -5.38
C GLN A 27 -23.38 -1.35 -4.82
N ALA A 28 -23.74 -2.40 -5.57
CA ALA A 28 -23.66 -3.79 -5.14
C ALA A 28 -22.39 -4.53 -5.60
N GLU A 29 -21.46 -3.86 -6.28
CA GLU A 29 -20.26 -4.49 -6.89
C GLU A 29 -18.92 -3.95 -6.37
N ARG A 30 -18.92 -3.21 -5.24
CA ARG A 30 -17.65 -2.78 -4.61
C ARG A 30 -17.00 -3.95 -3.88
N SER A 31 -15.69 -4.08 -4.05
CA SER A 31 -14.88 -5.04 -3.29
C SER A 31 -14.84 -4.60 -1.84
N SER A 32 -15.67 -5.20 -0.99
CA SER A 32 -15.85 -4.78 0.41
C SER A 32 -14.58 -4.86 1.27
N PHE A 33 -13.56 -5.58 0.79
CA PHE A 33 -12.28 -5.76 1.45
C PHE A 33 -11.20 -4.77 0.97
N ILE A 34 -11.51 -3.94 -0.04
CA ILE A 34 -10.68 -2.78 -0.44
C ILE A 34 -11.49 -1.53 -0.05
N ALA A 35 -11.21 -1.00 1.15
CA ALA A 35 -12.03 0.07 1.71
C ALA A 35 -11.75 1.44 1.05
N ASP A 36 -10.49 1.70 0.68
CA ASP A 36 -10.06 2.96 0.07
C ASP A 36 -10.36 2.96 -1.44
N THR A 37 -11.17 3.92 -1.87
CA THR A 37 -11.60 4.02 -3.26
C THR A 37 -10.46 4.42 -4.20
N ASN A 38 -9.48 5.20 -3.74
CA ASN A 38 -8.35 5.59 -4.56
C ASN A 38 -7.42 4.40 -4.77
N LEU A 39 -7.28 3.53 -3.76
CA LEU A 39 -6.59 2.26 -3.90
C LEU A 39 -7.34 1.32 -4.87
N GLU A 40 -8.65 1.18 -4.70
CA GLU A 40 -9.48 0.37 -5.62
C GLU A 40 -9.32 0.85 -7.07
N ASP A 41 -9.37 2.16 -7.32
CA ASP A 41 -9.19 2.75 -8.66
C ASP A 41 -7.78 2.51 -9.21
N ALA A 42 -6.74 2.60 -8.38
CA ALA A 42 -5.36 2.30 -8.78
C ALA A 42 -5.20 0.81 -9.18
N ILE A 43 -5.75 -0.10 -8.38
CA ILE A 43 -5.74 -1.55 -8.66
C ILE A 43 -6.51 -1.86 -9.95
N ARG A 44 -7.69 -1.26 -10.14
CA ARG A 44 -8.49 -1.42 -11.36
C ARG A 44 -7.73 -1.00 -12.60
N LYS A 45 -7.05 0.15 -12.52
CA LYS A 45 -6.24 0.67 -13.60
C LYS A 45 -5.09 -0.29 -13.94
N GLU A 46 -4.39 -0.78 -12.94
CA GLU A 46 -3.26 -1.71 -13.12
C GLU A 46 -3.70 -3.04 -13.73
N LEU A 47 -4.79 -3.63 -13.23
CA LEU A 47 -5.31 -4.91 -13.70
C LEU A 47 -6.13 -4.81 -15.00
N GLY A 48 -6.42 -3.61 -15.48
CA GLY A 48 -7.28 -3.37 -16.64
C GLY A 48 -8.76 -3.73 -16.40
N ILE A 49 -9.20 -3.78 -15.14
CA ILE A 49 -10.57 -4.14 -14.75
C ILE A 49 -11.46 -2.91 -14.84
N ARG A 50 -12.33 -2.88 -15.85
CA ARG A 50 -13.23 -1.74 -16.09
C ARG A 50 -14.47 -1.72 -15.20
N TRP A 51 -15.01 -2.89 -14.88
CA TRP A 51 -16.31 -3.05 -14.20
C TRP A 51 -16.31 -4.31 -13.34
N GLY A 52 -17.31 -4.44 -12.47
CA GLY A 52 -17.46 -5.60 -11.59
C GLY A 52 -16.55 -5.56 -10.36
N ARG A 53 -16.73 -6.54 -9.49
CA ARG A 53 -15.94 -6.70 -8.27
C ARG A 53 -14.51 -7.16 -8.60
N ILE A 54 -13.53 -6.64 -7.87
CA ILE A 54 -12.17 -7.21 -7.81
C ILE A 54 -12.21 -8.36 -6.81
N GLU A 55 -11.85 -9.57 -7.24
CA GLU A 55 -11.72 -10.73 -6.37
C GLU A 55 -10.26 -10.90 -5.89
N PRO A 56 -10.00 -11.58 -4.77
CA PRO A 56 -8.64 -11.85 -4.30
C PRO A 56 -7.72 -12.48 -5.36
N GLU A 57 -8.26 -13.34 -6.23
CA GLU A 57 -7.52 -13.96 -7.33
C GLU A 57 -7.07 -12.94 -8.39
N ASP A 58 -7.80 -11.84 -8.55
CA ASP A 58 -7.38 -10.75 -9.42
C ASP A 58 -6.16 -10.02 -8.81
N LEU A 59 -6.16 -9.80 -7.50
CA LEU A 59 -5.04 -9.17 -6.80
C LEU A 59 -3.77 -10.01 -6.81
N ALA A 60 -3.91 -11.33 -6.77
CA ALA A 60 -2.78 -12.23 -6.92
C ALA A 60 -2.06 -12.09 -8.28
N ARG A 61 -2.64 -11.38 -9.27
CA ARG A 61 -2.00 -11.06 -10.55
C ARG A 61 -1.18 -9.77 -10.53
N LEU A 62 -1.28 -8.94 -9.49
CA LEU A 62 -0.44 -7.76 -9.34
C LEU A 62 1.00 -8.18 -9.06
N THR A 63 1.93 -7.73 -9.90
CA THR A 63 3.38 -7.78 -9.65
C THR A 63 3.93 -6.39 -9.31
N GLU A 64 3.29 -5.35 -9.82
CA GLU A 64 3.67 -3.96 -9.58
C GLU A 64 2.42 -3.13 -9.28
N LEU A 65 2.53 -2.12 -8.41
CA LEU A 65 1.45 -1.16 -8.17
C LEU A 65 2.00 0.26 -7.96
N TYR A 66 1.54 1.17 -8.81
CA TYR A 66 1.89 2.59 -8.78
C TYR A 66 0.70 3.44 -8.31
N ALA A 67 0.73 3.84 -7.04
CA ALA A 67 -0.39 4.50 -6.36
C ALA A 67 0.06 5.68 -5.49
N SER A 68 0.97 6.50 -6.02
CA SER A 68 1.57 7.64 -5.32
C SER A 68 0.74 8.93 -5.45
N TRP A 69 0.67 9.75 -4.40
CA TRP A 69 0.01 11.08 -4.37
C TRP A 69 -1.48 11.08 -4.74
N ILE A 70 -2.20 10.00 -4.43
CA ILE A 70 -3.63 9.86 -4.74
C ILE A 70 -4.50 9.72 -3.49
N ASN A 71 -4.02 10.20 -2.35
CA ASN A 71 -4.79 10.32 -1.12
C ASN A 71 -5.31 8.97 -0.56
N ILE A 72 -4.49 7.93 -0.63
CA ILE A 72 -4.77 6.65 0.01
C ILE A 72 -4.51 6.74 1.51
N SER A 73 -5.37 6.15 2.32
CA SER A 73 -5.22 6.08 3.78
C SER A 73 -5.36 4.67 4.33
N ASP A 74 -6.05 3.79 3.62
CA ASP A 74 -6.28 2.40 4.01
C ASP A 74 -5.80 1.50 2.87
N ILE A 75 -4.91 0.56 3.19
CA ILE A 75 -4.33 -0.38 2.23
C ILE A 75 -4.85 -1.81 2.37
N SER A 76 -5.95 -2.00 3.11
CA SER A 76 -6.66 -3.27 3.18
C SER A 76 -7.00 -3.80 1.79
N GLY A 77 -6.90 -5.12 1.66
CA GLY A 77 -6.99 -5.87 0.43
C GLY A 77 -5.64 -6.15 -0.23
N LEU A 78 -4.58 -5.36 0.03
CA LEU A 78 -3.26 -5.67 -0.52
C LEU A 78 -2.67 -6.98 0.01
N GLU A 79 -3.17 -7.53 1.13
CA GLU A 79 -2.77 -8.85 1.64
C GLU A 79 -3.03 -10.00 0.65
N TYR A 80 -3.91 -9.79 -0.33
CA TYR A 80 -4.19 -10.75 -1.40
C TYR A 80 -3.27 -10.60 -2.62
N ALA A 81 -2.48 -9.52 -2.70
CA ALA A 81 -1.51 -9.29 -3.78
C ALA A 81 -0.20 -10.08 -3.54
N VAL A 82 -0.31 -11.39 -3.33
CA VAL A 82 0.78 -12.28 -2.89
C VAL A 82 1.96 -12.41 -3.87
N ASN A 83 1.81 -11.87 -5.09
CA ASN A 83 2.86 -11.83 -6.11
C ASN A 83 3.44 -10.42 -6.33
N LEU A 84 3.10 -9.45 -5.48
CA LEU A 84 3.57 -8.08 -5.59
C LEU A 84 5.08 -8.01 -5.29
N GLU A 85 5.83 -7.44 -6.23
CA GLU A 85 7.28 -7.27 -6.20
C GLU A 85 7.65 -5.78 -6.02
N ILE A 86 6.84 -4.88 -6.58
CA ILE A 86 7.11 -3.43 -6.60
C ILE A 86 5.89 -2.65 -6.12
N LEU A 87 6.07 -1.81 -5.09
CA LEU A 87 5.01 -0.98 -4.53
C LEU A 87 5.44 0.47 -4.35
N PHE A 88 4.83 1.38 -5.12
CA PHE A 88 5.04 2.83 -5.01
C PHE A 88 3.80 3.55 -4.48
N MET A 89 3.81 3.90 -3.19
CA MET A 89 2.71 4.60 -2.51
C MET A 89 3.15 5.87 -1.78
N ARG A 90 4.18 6.56 -2.30
CA ARG A 90 4.67 7.81 -1.73
C ARG A 90 3.61 8.91 -1.69
N GLY A 91 3.68 9.77 -0.66
CA GLY A 91 2.86 10.98 -0.60
C GLY A 91 1.37 10.72 -0.39
N ASN A 92 1.05 9.72 0.43
CA ASN A 92 -0.32 9.36 0.80
C ASN A 92 -0.56 9.71 2.29
N ARG A 93 -1.54 9.08 2.92
CA ARG A 93 -1.92 9.27 4.33
C ARG A 93 -1.95 7.94 5.09
N ILE A 94 -1.13 6.98 4.66
CA ILE A 94 -1.08 5.62 5.20
C ILE A 94 -0.48 5.67 6.59
N THR A 95 -1.15 5.02 7.55
CA THR A 95 -0.67 4.86 8.94
C THR A 95 -0.42 3.41 9.31
N ASP A 96 -1.22 2.51 8.75
CA ASP A 96 -1.21 1.07 8.99
C ASP A 96 -0.75 0.35 7.72
N ILE A 97 0.29 -0.47 7.84
CA ILE A 97 0.84 -1.27 6.74
C ILE A 97 0.73 -2.78 7.00
N SER A 98 -0.14 -3.21 7.90
CA SER A 98 -0.39 -4.63 8.21
C SER A 98 -0.81 -5.45 7.00
N ALA A 99 -1.46 -4.85 6.00
CA ALA A 99 -1.80 -5.53 4.75
C ALA A 99 -0.57 -5.96 3.92
N LEU A 100 0.63 -5.47 4.24
CA LEU A 100 1.89 -5.92 3.63
C LEU A 100 2.45 -7.18 4.30
N GLU A 101 1.93 -7.56 5.47
CA GLU A 101 2.37 -8.74 6.20
C GLU A 101 2.20 -9.99 5.31
N GLY A 102 3.30 -10.69 5.04
CA GLY A 102 3.31 -11.90 4.22
C GLY A 102 3.47 -11.69 2.71
N LEU A 103 3.61 -10.45 2.21
CA LEU A 103 3.96 -10.17 0.81
C LEU A 103 5.45 -10.43 0.54
N THR A 104 5.89 -11.67 0.76
CA THR A 104 7.31 -12.06 0.81
C THR A 104 8.07 -11.93 -0.50
N LYS A 105 7.39 -11.66 -1.62
CA LYS A 105 8.00 -11.35 -2.91
C LYS A 105 8.32 -9.86 -3.11
N LEU A 106 7.92 -9.00 -2.18
CA LEU A 106 8.13 -7.57 -2.30
C LEU A 106 9.64 -7.25 -2.24
N GLU A 107 10.15 -6.63 -3.30
CA GLU A 107 11.56 -6.27 -3.45
C GLU A 107 11.77 -4.76 -3.31
N ILE A 108 10.84 -3.96 -3.85
CA ILE A 108 10.91 -2.50 -3.88
C ILE A 108 9.67 -1.92 -3.19
N LEU A 109 9.89 -1.22 -2.08
CA LEU A 109 8.85 -0.64 -1.25
C LEU A 109 9.09 0.85 -1.00
N PHE A 110 8.24 1.69 -1.60
CA PHE A 110 8.37 3.13 -1.56
C PHE A 110 7.15 3.75 -0.87
N LEU A 111 7.32 4.07 0.42
CA LEU A 111 6.29 4.56 1.33
C LEU A 111 6.63 5.93 1.93
N HIS A 112 7.61 6.65 1.38
CA HIS A 112 7.97 7.96 1.90
C HIS A 112 6.83 8.99 1.84
N ASN A 113 6.86 9.98 2.74
CA ASN A 113 5.79 10.96 2.95
C ASN A 113 4.43 10.29 3.22
N ASN A 114 4.38 9.44 4.24
CA ASN A 114 3.16 8.92 4.83
C ASN A 114 3.13 9.26 6.33
N ARG A 115 2.38 8.51 7.13
CA ARG A 115 2.25 8.70 8.59
C ARG A 115 2.44 7.37 9.33
N ILE A 116 3.33 6.54 8.81
CA ILE A 116 3.57 5.19 9.32
C ILE A 116 4.33 5.29 10.64
N VAL A 117 3.87 4.55 11.66
CA VAL A 117 4.52 4.50 12.98
C VAL A 117 5.13 3.12 13.24
N ASP A 118 4.41 2.07 12.85
CA ASP A 118 4.79 0.67 13.05
C ASP A 118 5.23 0.03 11.73
N ILE A 119 6.42 -0.54 11.73
CA ILE A 119 7.01 -1.26 10.60
C ILE A 119 7.27 -2.74 10.88
N SER A 120 6.68 -3.30 11.95
CA SER A 120 6.71 -4.73 12.22
C SER A 120 6.22 -5.61 11.06
N PRO A 121 5.26 -5.19 10.19
CA PRO A 121 4.89 -5.98 9.02
C PRO A 121 6.02 -6.20 8.00
N LEU A 122 7.09 -5.40 8.06
CA LEU A 122 8.24 -5.54 7.17
C LEU A 122 9.22 -6.63 7.61
N GLU A 123 9.15 -7.12 8.85
CA GLU A 123 10.13 -8.03 9.45
C GLU A 123 10.35 -9.30 8.61
N ASN A 124 9.27 -9.88 8.08
CA ASN A 124 9.32 -11.16 7.35
C ASN A 124 9.37 -10.99 5.81
N LEU A 125 9.50 -9.77 5.30
CA LEU A 125 9.56 -9.50 3.86
C LEU A 125 11.01 -9.67 3.36
N THR A 126 11.46 -10.92 3.27
CA THR A 126 12.86 -11.27 3.03
C THR A 126 13.38 -11.03 1.61
N SER A 127 12.48 -10.69 0.67
CA SER A 127 12.90 -10.26 -0.69
C SER A 127 13.21 -8.78 -0.78
N LEU A 128 12.97 -7.98 0.28
CA LEU A 128 13.20 -6.53 0.23
C LEU A 128 14.67 -6.19 -0.11
N ARG A 129 14.82 -5.24 -1.03
CA ARG A 129 16.11 -4.69 -1.47
C ARG A 129 16.12 -3.17 -1.40
N LYS A 130 15.02 -2.50 -1.76
CA LYS A 130 14.92 -1.04 -1.72
C LYS A 130 13.72 -0.64 -0.87
N VAL A 131 13.99 -0.05 0.28
CA VAL A 131 12.97 0.37 1.25
C VAL A 131 13.10 1.87 1.50
N ASP A 132 12.12 2.64 1.08
CA ASP A 132 12.09 4.09 1.31
C ASP A 132 10.95 4.45 2.24
N LEU A 133 11.31 4.80 3.49
CA LEU A 133 10.42 5.18 4.58
C LEU A 133 10.65 6.64 4.99
N TRP A 134 11.30 7.45 4.15
CA TRP A 134 11.59 8.85 4.43
C TRP A 134 10.34 9.65 4.81
N GLY A 135 10.42 10.49 5.84
CA GLY A 135 9.29 11.37 6.18
C GLY A 135 8.05 10.61 6.65
N ASN A 136 8.23 9.67 7.58
CA ASN A 136 7.17 8.99 8.31
C ASN A 136 7.25 9.33 9.81
N GLU A 137 6.52 8.62 10.66
CA GLU A 137 6.44 8.83 12.10
C GLU A 137 7.01 7.62 12.88
N ILE A 138 7.96 6.89 12.26
CA ILE A 138 8.51 5.63 12.80
C ILE A 138 9.33 5.91 14.05
N VAL A 139 9.06 5.14 15.11
CA VAL A 139 9.75 5.24 16.42
C VAL A 139 10.64 4.05 16.73
N ASP A 140 10.33 2.86 16.19
CA ASP A 140 11.09 1.63 16.39
C ASP A 140 11.51 1.06 15.03
N ILE A 141 12.83 0.95 14.83
CA ILE A 141 13.44 0.42 13.61
C ILE A 141 13.94 -1.02 13.78
N SER A 142 13.79 -1.62 14.97
CA SER A 142 14.23 -2.99 15.24
C SER A 142 13.64 -4.06 14.30
N PRO A 143 12.43 -3.91 13.70
CA PRO A 143 11.97 -4.85 12.68
C PRO A 143 12.88 -4.96 11.45
N LEU A 144 13.62 -3.89 11.11
CA LEU A 144 14.58 -3.91 9.99
C LEU A 144 15.84 -4.69 10.35
N ALA A 145 16.31 -4.60 11.60
CA ALA A 145 17.39 -5.48 12.10
C ALA A 145 16.98 -6.96 12.00
N ARG A 146 15.73 -7.28 12.37
CA ARG A 146 15.20 -8.66 12.33
C ARG A 146 14.86 -9.15 10.92
N ASN A 147 14.74 -8.28 9.92
CA ASN A 147 14.54 -8.70 8.55
C ASN A 147 15.82 -9.30 7.98
N GLU A 148 15.87 -10.63 7.90
CA GLU A 148 17.02 -11.41 7.40
C GLU A 148 17.28 -11.23 5.89
N GLY A 149 16.34 -10.65 5.15
CA GLY A 149 16.46 -10.36 3.73
C GLY A 149 17.24 -9.09 3.40
N LEU A 150 17.30 -8.14 4.34
CA LEU A 150 18.11 -6.94 4.20
C LEU A 150 19.59 -7.29 4.42
N GLY A 151 20.41 -7.11 3.39
CA GLY A 151 21.83 -7.43 3.43
C GLY A 151 22.62 -6.62 2.41
N GLU A 152 23.73 -7.20 1.92
CA GLU A 152 24.65 -6.50 1.04
C GLU A 152 23.96 -5.96 -0.21
N GLY A 153 24.07 -4.66 -0.44
CA GLY A 153 23.45 -3.97 -1.59
C GLY A 153 21.99 -3.57 -1.37
N SER A 154 21.38 -3.94 -0.24
CA SER A 154 20.07 -3.39 0.14
C SER A 154 20.20 -1.91 0.52
N TYR A 155 19.12 -1.19 0.32
CA TYR A 155 18.98 0.24 0.56
C TYR A 155 17.80 0.49 1.50
N VAL A 156 18.03 1.31 2.53
CA VAL A 156 16.98 1.75 3.45
C VAL A 156 17.10 3.26 3.70
N ASP A 157 16.05 4.04 3.37
CA ASP A 157 15.95 5.44 3.78
C ASP A 157 15.01 5.60 4.98
N LEU A 158 15.59 6.07 6.08
CA LEU A 158 14.92 6.30 7.35
C LEU A 158 14.95 7.78 7.75
N ARG A 159 15.49 8.69 6.94
CA ARG A 159 15.58 10.11 7.33
C ARG A 159 14.19 10.68 7.63
N ARG A 160 14.16 11.70 8.48
CA ARG A 160 12.93 12.39 8.90
C ARG A 160 11.84 11.47 9.46
N ASN A 161 12.23 10.59 10.37
CA ASN A 161 11.32 9.82 11.21
C ASN A 161 11.48 10.20 12.68
N ALA A 162 10.62 9.68 13.55
CA ALA A 162 10.63 10.04 14.97
C ALA A 162 11.72 9.30 15.78
N TYR A 163 12.26 8.16 15.30
CA TYR A 163 13.34 7.43 15.99
C TYR A 163 14.60 8.29 16.19
N SER A 164 14.83 9.29 15.31
CA SER A 164 15.97 10.20 15.44
C SER A 164 15.79 11.26 16.54
N SER A 165 14.59 11.42 17.09
CA SER A 165 14.27 12.45 18.11
C SER A 165 14.45 11.97 19.55
N PHE A 166 14.58 10.66 19.77
CA PHE A 166 14.84 10.09 21.09
C PHE A 166 16.35 10.01 21.31
N GLY A 167 16.90 10.99 22.05
CA GLY A 167 18.31 11.09 22.41
C GLY A 167 18.80 10.00 23.37
N THR A 168 18.60 8.73 23.03
CA THR A 168 19.08 7.56 23.79
C THR A 168 19.88 6.66 22.88
N ALA A 169 21.20 6.90 22.85
CA ALA A 169 22.20 5.98 22.37
C ALA A 169 22.10 4.66 23.15
N SER A 170 21.68 3.58 22.48
CA SER A 170 21.98 2.17 22.77
C SER A 170 21.25 1.26 21.79
N LEU A 171 19.90 1.26 21.73
CA LEU A 171 19.17 0.28 20.91
C LEU A 171 19.04 0.65 19.43
N HIS A 172 18.88 1.93 19.11
CA HIS A 172 18.79 2.38 17.72
C HIS A 172 20.16 2.34 17.02
N ASP A 173 21.21 2.74 17.73
CA ASP A 173 22.58 2.65 17.23
C ASP A 173 22.96 1.18 16.98
N GLU A 174 22.63 0.26 17.90
CA GLU A 174 22.82 -1.18 17.68
C GLU A 174 22.04 -1.71 16.45
N THR A 175 20.84 -1.20 16.21
CA THR A 175 20.03 -1.59 15.05
C THR A 175 20.63 -1.08 13.73
N LEU A 176 21.13 0.16 13.72
CA LEU A 176 21.80 0.74 12.57
C LEU A 176 23.13 0.04 12.30
N ASP A 177 23.94 -0.19 13.33
CA ASP A 177 25.20 -0.93 13.25
C ASP A 177 24.97 -2.35 12.72
N ASP A 178 23.91 -3.04 13.14
CA ASP A 178 23.54 -4.36 12.61
C ASP A 178 23.25 -4.31 11.11
N LEU A 179 22.41 -3.37 10.66
CA LEU A 179 22.09 -3.18 9.24
C LEU A 179 23.35 -2.87 8.42
N GLU A 180 24.15 -1.91 8.86
CA GLU A 180 25.37 -1.50 8.16
C GLU A 180 26.41 -2.63 8.12
N SER A 181 26.54 -3.41 9.20
CA SER A 181 27.44 -4.57 9.26
C SER A 181 27.08 -5.67 8.24
N ARG A 182 25.81 -5.76 7.86
CA ARG A 182 25.31 -6.66 6.80
C ARG A 182 25.48 -6.09 5.40
N GLY A 183 26.04 -4.89 5.25
CA GLY A 183 26.24 -4.22 3.96
C GLY A 183 24.99 -3.50 3.44
N VAL A 184 24.01 -3.24 4.32
CA VAL A 184 22.85 -2.41 3.98
C VAL A 184 23.28 -0.95 3.95
N VAL A 185 22.93 -0.23 2.88
CA VAL A 185 23.13 1.21 2.80
C VAL A 185 21.95 1.89 3.48
N VAL A 186 22.18 2.45 4.68
CA VAL A 186 21.15 3.13 5.46
C VAL A 186 21.33 4.64 5.40
N PHE A 187 20.25 5.37 5.10
CA PHE A 187 20.23 6.82 5.15
C PHE A 187 19.50 7.29 6.41
N THR A 188 20.22 8.01 7.27
CA THR A 188 19.71 8.56 8.53
C THR A 188 19.99 10.07 8.64
N GLY A 189 19.40 10.72 9.64
CA GLY A 189 19.59 12.16 9.91
C GLY A 189 18.66 13.10 9.13
N ASP A 190 19.07 14.38 9.05
CA ASP A 190 18.26 15.50 8.55
C ASP A 190 18.56 15.91 7.10
N GLY A 191 19.39 15.13 6.39
CA GLY A 191 19.81 15.44 5.02
C GLY A 191 18.61 15.55 4.07
N ILE A 192 18.51 16.68 3.37
CA ILE A 192 17.42 16.99 2.42
C ILE A 192 17.69 16.56 0.99
N ASP A 193 18.87 16.00 0.70
CA ASP A 193 19.23 15.66 -0.67
C ASP A 193 18.23 14.63 -1.22
N PRO A 194 17.47 14.99 -2.28
CA PRO A 194 16.50 14.10 -2.88
C PRO A 194 17.28 12.98 -3.55
N ILE A 195 17.17 11.78 -3.01
CA ILE A 195 17.75 10.63 -3.67
C ILE A 195 16.81 10.27 -4.81
N HIS A 196 17.28 10.43 -6.05
CA HIS A 196 16.58 9.96 -7.22
C HIS A 196 16.63 8.43 -7.20
N TRP A 197 15.47 7.80 -7.07
CA TRP A 197 15.35 6.35 -6.89
C TRP A 197 15.89 5.52 -8.07
N GLU A 198 15.97 6.14 -9.26
CA GLU A 198 16.59 5.59 -10.47
C GLU A 198 18.13 5.49 -10.36
N ASP A 199 18.74 6.27 -9.46
CA ASP A 199 20.19 6.31 -9.22
C ASP A 199 20.59 5.40 -8.04
N LEU A 200 19.61 4.76 -7.38
CA LEU A 200 19.86 3.79 -6.32
C LEU A 200 20.29 2.45 -6.93
N PRO A 201 21.39 1.83 -6.47
CA PRO A 201 21.86 0.53 -6.96
C PRO A 201 20.74 -0.50 -6.94
#